data_AF-A0A935I849-F1
#
_entry.id   AF-A0A935I849-F1
#
_cell.length_a   1.000
_cell.length_b   1.000
_cell.length_c   1.000
_cell.angle_alpha   90.00
_cell.angle_beta   90.00
_cell.angle_gamma   90.00
#
_symmetry.space_group_name_H-M   'P 1'
#
loop_
_entity.id
_entity.type
_entity.pdbx_description
1 polymer ?
#
loop_
_entity_poly.entity_id
_entity_poly.type
_entity_poly.pdbx_seq_one_letter_code
_entity_poly.pdbx_strand_id
1 'polypeptide(L)'
;MYIKATEFVVFTLSFIFLWMPNQDLMAQNSDFYSLDQVQEIKLNFDYQDWDYRLDTAKAGKEDYILATACYINGVKYDSVGVKYKGNSSYKNNQVKIHYT
;
A
#
# COMPACT_ATOMS: atom_id res chain seq x y z
N MET A 1 11.46 19.32 53.58
CA MET A 1 12.09 19.52 52.27
C MET A 1 10.98 19.94 51.31
N TYR A 2 10.96 21.19 50.87
CA TYR A 2 9.90 21.71 49.98
C TYR A 2 10.43 21.73 48.55
N ILE A 3 9.70 21.10 47.63
CA ILE A 3 9.97 21.16 46.19
C ILE A 3 9.43 22.49 45.68
N LYS A 4 10.22 23.21 44.88
CA LYS A 4 9.78 24.49 44.31
C LYS A 4 8.67 24.25 43.28
N ALA A 5 7.69 25.16 43.20
CA ALA A 5 6.55 25.01 42.31
C ALA A 5 6.94 24.71 40.84
N THR A 6 8.05 25.29 40.37
CA THR A 6 8.60 25.04 39.04
C THR A 6 9.11 23.61 38.84
N GLU A 7 9.75 23.02 39.85
CA GLU A 7 10.23 21.64 39.80
C GLU A 7 9.07 20.65 39.83
N PHE A 8 8.01 20.97 40.57
CA PHE A 8 6.76 20.19 40.58
C PHE A 8 6.08 20.20 39.20
N VAL A 9 6.00 21.37 38.55
CA VAL A 9 5.42 21.50 37.20
C VAL A 9 6.22 20.69 36.17
N VAL A 10 7.55 20.79 36.19
CA VAL A 10 8.42 20.01 35.29
C VAL A 10 8.24 18.51 35.52
N PHE A 11 8.17 18.06 36.78
CA PHE A 11 7.93 16.66 37.12
C PHE A 11 6.57 16.17 36.59
N THR A 12 5.50 16.96 36.73
CA THR A 12 4.17 16.60 36.23
C THR A 12 4.09 16.54 34.70
N LEU A 13 4.75 17.46 33.98
CA LEU A 13 4.79 17.45 32.51
C LEU A 13 5.59 16.25 31.98
N SER A 14 6.67 15.88 32.67
CA SER A 14 7.48 14.71 32.34
C SER A 14 6.70 13.40 32.51
N PHE A 15 5.86 13.34 33.55
CA PHE A 15 5.03 12.17 33.85
C PHE A 15 3.91 11.97 32.82
N ILE A 16 3.30 13.07 32.34
CA ILE A 16 2.27 13.03 31.28
C ILE A 16 2.87 12.55 29.95
N PHE A 17 4.09 12.99 29.63
CA PHE A 17 4.78 12.59 28.39
C PHE A 17 5.16 11.10 28.38
N LEU A 18 5.51 10.53 29.54
CA LEU A 18 5.78 9.09 29.71
C LEU A 18 4.52 8.21 29.76
N TRP A 19 3.35 8.81 29.95
CA TRP A 19 2.06 8.12 30.00
C TRP A 19 1.25 8.23 28.69
N MET A 20 1.80 8.87 27.66
CA MET A 20 1.21 8.76 26.33
C MET A 20 1.31 7.30 25.88
N PRO A 21 0.17 6.59 25.70
CA PRO A 21 0.23 5.25 25.14
C PRO A 21 0.87 5.38 23.75
N ASN A 22 1.97 4.66 23.53
CA ASN A 22 2.55 4.47 22.21
C ASN A 22 1.45 3.85 21.35
N GLN A 23 0.84 4.67 20.49
CA GLN A 23 -0.22 4.22 19.62
C GLN A 23 0.44 3.38 18.54
N ASP A 24 0.26 2.07 18.67
CA ASP A 24 0.66 0.95 17.81
C ASP A 24 1.53 1.29 16.60
N LEU A 25 2.85 1.20 16.78
CA LEU A 25 3.84 1.08 15.70
C LEU A 25 3.86 -0.35 15.12
N MET A 26 2.69 -0.93 14.90
CA MET A 26 2.58 -2.24 14.27
C MET A 26 2.75 -2.07 12.75
N ALA A 27 3.98 -2.23 12.28
CA ALA A 27 4.33 -2.13 10.86
C ALA A 27 3.70 -3.23 9.98
N GLN A 28 3.18 -4.29 10.60
CA GLN A 28 2.59 -5.43 9.91
C GLN A 28 1.19 -5.64 10.47
N ASN A 29 0.18 -5.30 9.68
CA ASN A 29 -1.20 -5.67 10.00
C ASN A 29 -1.30 -7.20 9.93
N SER A 30 -1.68 -7.84 11.04
CA SER A 30 -1.78 -9.30 11.17
C SER A 30 -2.75 -9.93 10.18
N ASP A 31 -3.68 -9.14 9.65
CA ASP A 31 -4.85 -9.67 8.95
C ASP A 31 -4.61 -9.92 7.46
N PHE A 32 -3.58 -9.29 6.85
CA PHE A 32 -3.31 -9.44 5.41
C PHE A 32 -2.90 -10.87 5.02
N TYR A 33 -2.23 -11.58 5.93
CA TYR A 33 -1.78 -12.96 5.71
C TYR A 33 -2.71 -14.02 6.34
N SER A 34 -3.90 -13.61 6.80
CA SER A 34 -4.88 -14.56 7.34
C SER A 34 -5.37 -15.53 6.26
N LEU A 35 -5.47 -16.81 6.61
CA LEU A 35 -5.99 -17.86 5.70
C LEU A 35 -7.52 -17.81 5.58
N ASP A 36 -8.19 -17.12 6.50
CA ASP A 36 -9.66 -17.05 6.56
C ASP A 36 -10.23 -15.92 5.68
N GLN A 37 -9.38 -15.17 4.98
CA GLN A 37 -9.78 -14.00 4.19
C GLN A 37 -9.15 -14.00 2.80
N VAL A 38 -9.95 -13.70 1.78
CA VAL A 38 -9.47 -13.45 0.42
C VAL A 38 -9.16 -11.97 0.28
N GLN A 39 -7.94 -11.64 -0.12
CA GLN A 39 -7.49 -10.26 -0.30
C GLN A 39 -8.04 -9.70 -1.62
N GLU A 40 -8.64 -8.52 -1.57
CA GLU A 40 -9.12 -7.83 -2.76
C GLU A 40 -8.08 -6.80 -3.23
N ILE A 41 -7.60 -6.95 -4.47
CA ILE A 41 -6.65 -6.03 -5.09
C ILE A 41 -7.30 -5.44 -6.36
N LYS A 42 -7.45 -4.11 -6.40
CA LYS A 42 -7.99 -3.38 -7.55
C LYS A 42 -6.94 -2.42 -8.09
N LEU A 43 -6.74 -2.41 -9.40
CA LEU A 43 -5.84 -1.49 -10.08
C LEU A 43 -6.65 -0.55 -10.97
N ASN A 44 -6.38 0.74 -10.86
CA ASN A 44 -6.97 1.76 -11.71
C ASN A 44 -5.90 2.37 -12.60
N PHE A 45 -6.19 2.40 -13.90
CA PHE A 45 -5.37 3.05 -14.91
C PHE A 45 -6.16 4.22 -15.50
N ASP A 46 -5.50 5.34 -15.76
CA ASP A 46 -6.09 6.46 -16.51
C ASP A 46 -6.12 6.19 -18.03
N TYR A 47 -5.58 5.04 -18.46
CA TYR A 47 -5.47 4.64 -19.85
C TYR A 47 -6.56 3.62 -20.21
N GLN A 48 -7.28 3.87 -21.29
CA GLN A 48 -8.22 2.88 -21.85
C GLN A 48 -7.47 1.70 -22.49
N ASP A 49 -6.26 1.93 -23.01
CA ASP A 49 -5.37 0.96 -23.68
C ASP A 49 -4.35 0.32 -22.73
N TRP A 50 -4.67 0.21 -21.43
CA TRP A 50 -3.76 -0.30 -20.39
C TRP A 50 -3.17 -1.68 -20.74
N ASP A 51 -3.96 -2.57 -21.35
CA ASP A 51 -3.52 -3.92 -21.72
C ASP A 51 -2.44 -3.90 -22.81
N TYR A 52 -2.69 -3.14 -23.87
CA TYR A 52 -1.71 -2.92 -24.95
C TYR A 52 -0.41 -2.31 -24.45
N ARG A 53 -0.49 -1.37 -23.50
CA ARG A 53 0.69 -0.77 -22.88
C ARG A 53 1.48 -1.78 -22.06
N LEU A 54 0.81 -2.64 -21.29
CA LEU A 54 1.46 -3.70 -20.54
C LEU A 54 2.12 -4.74 -21.46
N ASP A 55 1.45 -5.12 -22.55
CA ASP A 55 2.01 -6.02 -23.56
C ASP A 55 3.25 -5.44 -24.24
N THR A 56 3.19 -4.15 -24.57
CA THR A 56 4.34 -3.43 -25.15
C THR A 56 5.51 -3.37 -24.18
N ALA A 57 5.26 -3.06 -22.89
CA ALA A 57 6.29 -3.03 -21.87
C ALA A 57 6.92 -4.42 -21.63
N LYS A 58 6.10 -5.48 -21.69
CA LYS A 58 6.53 -6.89 -21.59
C LYS A 58 7.39 -7.31 -22.79
N ALA A 59 7.00 -6.95 -24.00
CA ALA A 59 7.75 -7.27 -25.22
C ALA A 59 9.07 -6.48 -25.36
N GLY A 60 9.15 -5.30 -24.72
CA GLY A 60 10.35 -4.46 -24.69
C GLY A 60 11.38 -4.94 -23.67
N LYS A 61 11.61 -4.14 -22.62
CA LYS A 61 12.62 -4.40 -21.58
C LYS A 61 12.04 -4.97 -20.28
N GLU A 62 10.83 -5.54 -20.31
CA GLU A 62 10.14 -6.03 -19.10
C GLU A 62 9.86 -4.90 -18.08
N ASP A 63 9.56 -3.72 -18.61
CA ASP A 63 9.38 -2.48 -17.85
C ASP A 63 8.03 -2.42 -17.12
N TYR A 64 7.93 -1.50 -16.18
CA TYR A 64 6.69 -1.18 -15.48
C TYR A 64 5.97 -0.01 -16.15
N ILE A 65 4.64 -0.06 -16.15
CA ILE A 65 3.79 1.11 -16.43
C ILE A 65 3.19 1.62 -15.12
N LEU A 66 2.83 2.89 -15.08
CA LEU A 66 2.18 3.49 -13.91
C LEU A 66 0.66 3.24 -13.95
N ALA A 67 0.14 2.70 -12.85
CA ALA A 67 -1.28 2.79 -12.49
C ALA A 67 -1.48 3.97 -11.53
N THR A 68 -2.59 4.68 -11.72
CA THR A 68 -2.96 5.84 -10.92
C THR A 68 -3.26 5.45 -9.47
N ALA A 69 -3.85 4.27 -9.26
CA ALA A 69 -4.09 3.76 -7.92
C ALA A 69 -4.11 2.23 -7.86
N CYS A 70 -3.60 1.70 -6.76
CA CYS A 70 -3.84 0.34 -6.31
C CYS A 70 -4.64 0.40 -5.01
N TYR A 71 -5.72 -0.37 -4.92
CA TYR A 71 -6.47 -0.55 -3.69
C TYR A 71 -6.24 -1.97 -3.20
N ILE A 72 -5.76 -2.11 -1.96
CA ILE A 72 -5.62 -3.39 -1.28
C ILE A 72 -6.57 -3.36 -0.09
N ASN A 73 -7.63 -4.16 -0.14
CA ASN A 73 -8.72 -4.17 0.87
C ASN A 73 -9.26 -2.75 1.17
N GLY A 74 -9.41 -1.92 0.13
CA GLY A 74 -9.89 -0.54 0.25
C GLY A 74 -8.83 0.50 0.63
N VAL A 75 -7.62 0.09 1.04
CA VAL A 75 -6.50 1.03 1.29
C VAL A 75 -5.87 1.45 -0.03
N LYS A 76 -5.86 2.76 -0.30
CA LYS A 76 -5.32 3.34 -1.54
C LYS A 76 -3.80 3.52 -1.47
N TYR A 77 -3.11 3.05 -2.50
CA TYR A 77 -1.71 3.31 -2.81
C TYR A 77 -1.64 4.07 -4.13
N ASP A 78 -1.03 5.25 -4.10
CA ASP A 78 -0.90 6.12 -5.27
C ASP A 78 0.33 5.75 -6.11
N SER A 79 0.23 5.97 -7.42
CA SER A 79 1.37 5.92 -8.35
C SER A 79 2.17 4.61 -8.30
N VAL A 80 1.48 3.50 -8.52
CA VAL A 80 2.05 2.15 -8.41
C VAL A 80 2.58 1.64 -9.76
N GLY A 81 3.75 1.02 -9.75
CA GLY A 81 4.32 0.35 -10.91
C GLY A 81 3.71 -1.03 -11.14
N VAL A 82 3.17 -1.28 -12.33
CA VAL A 82 2.54 -2.56 -12.72
C VAL A 82 3.23 -3.13 -13.96
N LYS A 83 3.44 -4.45 -13.99
CA LYS A 83 3.95 -5.16 -15.17
C LYS A 83 3.38 -6.57 -15.29
N TYR A 84 3.38 -7.12 -16.50
CA TYR A 84 3.13 -8.55 -16.68
C TYR A 84 4.30 -9.41 -16.19
N LYS A 85 3.96 -10.57 -15.63
CA LYS A 85 4.91 -11.58 -15.18
C LYS A 85 4.53 -12.95 -15.74
N GLY A 86 5.56 -13.75 -16.01
CA GLY A 86 5.42 -15.12 -16.49
C GLY A 86 6.05 -15.28 -17.87
N ASN A 87 6.71 -16.43 -18.08
CA ASN A 87 7.21 -16.84 -19.39
C ASN A 87 6.17 -17.73 -20.08
N SER A 88 5.71 -18.79 -19.39
CA SER A 88 4.77 -19.78 -19.95
C SER A 88 3.29 -19.45 -19.73
N SER A 89 2.99 -18.57 -18.76
CA SER A 89 1.61 -18.18 -18.42
C SER A 89 1.16 -16.90 -19.11
N TYR A 90 2.09 -16.15 -19.71
CA TYR A 90 1.77 -14.93 -20.43
C TYR A 90 1.35 -15.25 -21.87
N LYS A 91 0.26 -14.62 -22.32
CA LYS A 91 -0.24 -14.70 -23.69
C LYS A 91 -0.76 -13.33 -24.09
N ASN A 92 -0.08 -12.66 -25.01
CA ASN A 92 -0.45 -11.32 -25.48
C ASN A 92 -1.80 -11.28 -26.24
N ASN A 93 -2.19 -12.39 -26.86
CA ASN A 93 -3.40 -12.45 -27.70
C ASN A 93 -4.67 -12.82 -26.91
N GLN A 94 -4.67 -12.68 -25.58
CA GLN A 94 -5.86 -12.91 -24.78
C GLN A 94 -6.66 -11.62 -24.64
N VAL A 95 -7.89 -11.61 -25.16
CA VAL A 95 -8.80 -10.48 -24.96
C VAL A 95 -9.08 -10.32 -23.47
N LYS A 96 -8.70 -9.18 -22.90
CA LYS A 96 -9.04 -8.80 -21.53
C LYS A 96 -10.23 -7.85 -21.56
N ILE A 97 -11.23 -8.16 -20.74
CA ILE A 97 -12.45 -7.37 -20.66
C ILE A 97 -12.14 -6.10 -19.87
N HIS A 98 -12.43 -4.94 -20.47
CA HIS A 98 -12.42 -3.66 -19.79
C HIS A 98 -13.77 -3.48 -19.08
N TYR A 99 -13.74 -3.30 -17.77
CA TYR A 99 -14.89 -2.92 -16.97
C TYR A 99 -14.79 -1.42 -16.72
N THR A 100 -15.75 -0.66 -17.25
CA THR A 100 -15.93 0.77 -16.99
C THR A 100 -16.73 0.98 -15.71
#